data_AF-A0A9W9XQF1-F1
#
_entry.id   AF-A0A9W9XQF1-F1
#
_cell.length_a   1.000
_cell.length_b   1.000
_cell.length_c   1.000
_cell.angle_alpha   90.00
_cell.angle_beta   90.00
_cell.angle_gamma   90.00
#
_symmetry.space_group_name_H-M   'P 1'
#
loop_
_entity.id
_entity.type
_entity.pdbx_description
1 polymer ?
#
loop_
_entity_poly.entity_id
_entity_poly.type
_entity_poly.pdbx_seq_one_letter_code
_entity_poly.pdbx_strand_id
1 'polypeptide(L)'
;MKYLVPAYWALAWVIAAAIPQISNLTSFVGAACILQFSFTFPLTLLVGFNIQNDAILPEEFNPTTGQTQRLDNGMKRWIRGYKKKFVWNIFDILYALGAAGAAGLGIWASVTSMHKQFAENSLAPFTCANPAG
;
A
#
# COMPACT_ATOMS: atom_id res chain seq x y z
N MET A 1 28.13 -0.28 -2.34
CA MET A 1 27.58 0.95 -1.70
C MET A 1 28.02 2.26 -2.35
N LYS A 2 29.28 2.41 -2.81
CA LYS A 2 29.81 3.69 -3.35
C LYS A 2 29.08 4.25 -4.59
N TYR A 3 28.45 3.41 -5.40
CA TYR A 3 27.74 3.82 -6.63
C TYR A 3 26.23 3.98 -6.48
N LEU A 4 25.68 3.66 -5.31
CA LEU A 4 24.23 3.67 -5.09
C LEU A 4 23.69 5.10 -5.05
N VAL A 5 24.45 6.02 -4.45
CA VAL A 5 24.08 7.45 -4.34
C VAL A 5 24.08 8.13 -5.72
N PRO A 6 25.14 8.05 -6.55
CA PRO A 6 25.11 8.62 -7.89
C PRO A 6 24.03 8.00 -8.78
N ALA A 7 23.82 6.68 -8.72
CA ALA A 7 22.79 6.00 -9.50
C ALA A 7 21.38 6.43 -9.11
N TYR A 8 21.10 6.60 -7.82
CA TYR A 8 19.82 7.10 -7.32
C TYR A 8 19.54 8.52 -7.84
N TRP A 9 20.52 9.42 -7.72
CA TRP A 9 20.35 10.81 -8.16
C TRP A 9 20.19 10.92 -9.68
N ALA A 10 20.92 10.11 -10.46
CA ALA A 10 20.75 10.06 -11.91
C ALA A 10 19.34 9.60 -12.30
N LEU A 11 18.82 8.54 -11.68
CA LEU A 11 17.45 8.05 -11.93
C LEU A 11 16.40 9.09 -11.50
N ALA A 12 16.57 9.70 -10.33
CA ALA A 12 15.67 10.74 -9.85
C ALA A 12 15.61 11.92 -10.81
N TRP A 13 16.76 12.33 -11.36
CA TRP A 13 16.83 13.40 -12.36
C TRP A 13 16.10 13.03 -13.66
N VAL A 14 16.31 11.82 -14.19
CA VAL A 14 15.61 11.36 -15.40
C VAL A 14 14.09 11.38 -15.20
N ILE A 15 13.60 10.91 -14.06
CA ILE A 15 12.16 10.89 -13.75
C ILE A 15 11.61 12.31 -13.59
N ALA A 16 12.33 13.17 -12.87
CA ALA A 16 11.91 14.56 -12.64
C ALA A 16 11.89 15.39 -13.92
N ALA A 17 12.88 15.22 -14.80
CA ALA A 17 12.97 15.92 -16.08
C ALA A 17 11.93 15.45 -17.11
N ALA A 18 11.43 14.22 -16.97
CA ALA A 18 10.40 13.67 -17.84
C ALA A 18 9.00 14.21 -17.52
N ILE A 19 8.74 14.65 -16.28
CA ILE A 19 7.38 14.98 -15.82
C ILE A 19 7.14 16.49 -15.86
N PRO A 20 6.09 16.96 -16.55
CA PRO A 20 5.85 18.39 -16.77
C PRO A 20 5.48 19.14 -15.48
N GLN A 21 4.88 18.46 -14.51
CA GLN A 21 4.47 19.07 -13.25
C GLN A 21 4.72 18.14 -12.06
N ILE A 22 5.55 18.61 -11.12
CA ILE A 22 5.93 17.89 -9.89
C ILE A 22 4.69 17.55 -9.03
N SER A 23 3.67 18.40 -9.03
CA SER A 23 2.42 18.17 -8.28
C SER A 23 1.77 16.82 -8.61
N ASN A 24 1.70 16.46 -9.90
CA ASN A 24 1.11 15.18 -10.34
C ASN A 24 1.96 13.99 -9.91
N LEU A 25 3.30 14.12 -9.93
CA LEU A 25 4.19 13.08 -9.41
C LEU A 25 4.01 12.89 -7.90
N THR A 26 3.94 13.98 -7.13
CA THR A 26 3.73 13.90 -5.68
C THR A 26 2.37 13.30 -5.33
N SER A 27 1.33 13.62 -6.10
CA SER A 27 -0.01 13.04 -5.92
C SER A 27 -0.01 11.54 -6.25
N PHE A 28 0.65 11.14 -7.34
CA PHE A 28 0.81 9.74 -7.72
C PHE A 28 1.55 8.94 -6.64
N VAL A 29 2.69 9.43 -6.16
CA VAL A 29 3.47 8.76 -5.11
C VAL A 29 2.69 8.72 -3.79
N GLY A 30 1.95 9.79 -3.47
CA GLY A 30 1.07 9.81 -2.30
C GLY A 30 -0.02 8.74 -2.38
N ALA A 31 -0.69 8.62 -3.53
CA ALA A 31 -1.71 7.62 -3.74
C ALA A 31 -1.14 6.19 -3.76
N ALA A 32 0.00 5.97 -4.43
CA ALA A 32 0.58 4.65 -4.62
C ALA A 32 1.30 4.12 -3.37
N CYS A 33 2.00 4.98 -2.63
CA CYS A 33 2.86 4.57 -1.52
C CYS A 33 2.25 4.93 -0.16
N ILE A 34 1.80 6.18 0.03
CA ILE A 34 1.39 6.65 1.36
C ILE A 34 0.09 5.96 1.80
N LEU A 35 -0.93 5.93 0.94
CA LEU A 35 -2.19 5.25 1.26
C LEU A 35 -1.98 3.76 1.52
N GLN A 36 -1.06 3.14 0.76
CA GLN A 36 -0.84 1.70 0.80
C GLN A 36 -0.13 1.26 2.08
N PHE A 37 0.93 1.96 2.44
CA PHE A 37 1.69 1.68 3.66
C PHE A 37 1.00 2.17 4.93
N SER A 38 0.06 3.10 4.85
CA SER A 38 -0.61 3.65 6.05
C SER A 38 -1.95 2.97 6.34
N PHE A 39 -2.75 2.70 5.30
CA PHE A 39 -4.16 2.36 5.49
C PHE A 39 -4.58 1.03 4.87
N THR A 40 -3.80 0.48 3.94
CA THR A 40 -4.10 -0.84 3.35
C THR A 40 -3.31 -1.95 4.04
N PHE A 41 -1.99 -1.90 4.00
CA PHE A 41 -1.14 -2.96 4.56
C PHE A 41 -1.28 -3.11 6.08
N PRO A 42 -1.22 -2.04 6.90
CA PRO A 42 -1.29 -2.19 8.35
C PRO A 42 -2.63 -2.75 8.82
N LEU A 43 -3.75 -2.28 8.24
CA LEU A 43 -5.08 -2.77 8.61
C LEU A 43 -5.31 -4.21 8.16
N THR A 44 -4.86 -4.57 6.95
CA THR A 44 -4.99 -5.96 6.47
C THR A 44 -4.17 -6.93 7.33
N LEU A 45 -2.96 -6.52 7.74
CA LEU A 45 -2.11 -7.29 8.65
C LEU A 45 -2.72 -7.37 10.05
N LEU A 46 -3.30 -6.29 10.56
CA LEU A 46 -3.98 -6.26 11.86
C LEU A 46 -5.14 -7.26 11.89
N VAL A 47 -5.96 -7.30 10.85
CA VAL A 47 -7.05 -8.26 10.72
C VAL A 47 -6.50 -9.68 10.66
N GLY A 48 -5.44 -9.93 9.88
CA GLY A 48 -4.77 -11.23 9.82
C GLY A 48 -4.25 -11.69 11.19
N PHE A 49 -3.61 -10.78 11.94
CA PHE A 49 -3.11 -11.03 13.30
C PHE A 49 -4.25 -11.32 14.28
N ASN A 50 -5.32 -10.52 14.27
CA ASN A 50 -6.49 -10.73 15.11
C ASN A 50 -7.13 -12.10 14.85
N ILE A 51 -7.34 -12.47 13.58
CA ILE A 51 -7.88 -13.79 13.21
C ILE A 51 -6.99 -14.92 13.76
N GLN A 52 -5.66 -14.79 13.64
CA GLN A 52 -4.74 -15.82 14.10
C GLN A 52 -4.74 -15.96 15.63
N ASN A 53 -4.73 -14.84 16.36
CA ASN A 53 -4.77 -14.83 17.82
C ASN A 53 -6.11 -15.32 18.37
N ASP A 54 -7.21 -14.84 17.80
CA ASP A 54 -8.56 -15.18 18.25
C ASP A 54 -8.92 -16.64 17.97
N ALA A 55 -8.20 -17.27 17.04
CA ALA A 55 -8.31 -18.67 16.70
C ALA A 55 -7.43 -19.62 17.56
N ILE A 56 -6.66 -19.11 18.52
CA ILE A 56 -5.93 -19.93 19.51
C ILE A 56 -6.93 -20.47 20.53
N LEU A 57 -6.89 -21.79 20.77
CA LEU A 57 -7.75 -22.44 21.77
C LEU A 57 -6.93 -22.83 23.01
N PRO A 58 -7.54 -22.78 24.21
CA PRO A 58 -6.88 -23.19 25.45
C PRO A 58 -6.52 -24.68 25.45
N GLU A 59 -7.25 -25.51 24.70
CA GLU A 59 -7.00 -26.96 24.58
C GLU A 59 -5.80 -27.28 23.66
N GLU A 60 -5.24 -26.31 22.92
CA GLU A 60 -4.05 -26.55 22.09
C GLU A 60 -2.77 -26.73 22.93
N PHE A 61 -2.77 -26.43 24.23
CA PHE A 61 -1.60 -26.55 25.11
C PHE A 61 -1.81 -27.65 26.15
N ASN A 62 -0.96 -28.70 26.12
CA ASN A 62 -0.98 -29.74 27.13
C ASN A 62 0.01 -29.41 28.26
N PRO A 63 -0.47 -29.01 29.47
CA PRO A 63 0.40 -28.54 30.55
C PRO A 63 1.28 -29.63 31.17
N THR A 64 0.99 -30.91 30.96
CA THR A 64 1.79 -32.02 31.49
C THR A 64 2.89 -32.50 30.54
N THR A 65 2.75 -32.27 29.23
CA THR A 65 3.75 -32.67 28.23
C THR A 65 4.48 -31.49 27.59
N GLY A 66 4.01 -30.25 27.80
CA GLY A 66 4.56 -29.04 27.20
C GLY A 66 4.38 -28.94 25.68
N GLN A 67 3.68 -29.92 25.08
CA GLN A 67 3.47 -29.99 23.64
C GLN A 67 2.24 -29.17 23.27
N THR A 68 2.37 -28.34 22.23
CA THR A 68 1.23 -27.68 21.60
C THR A 68 0.70 -28.55 20.48
N GLN A 69 -0.54 -29.02 20.59
CA GLN A 69 -1.19 -29.82 19.56
C GLN A 69 -2.24 -28.96 18.86
N ARG A 70 -2.08 -28.76 17.55
CA ARG A 70 -3.06 -28.03 16.74
C ARG A 70 -4.30 -28.89 16.55
N LEU A 71 -5.41 -28.47 17.15
CA LEU A 71 -6.70 -29.17 17.08
C LEU A 71 -7.41 -28.98 15.74
N ASP A 72 -7.19 -27.84 15.07
CA ASP A 72 -7.86 -27.49 13.82
C ASP A 72 -6.89 -26.99 12.74
N ASN A 73 -7.09 -27.48 11.52
CA ASN A 73 -6.39 -27.05 10.32
C ASN A 73 -7.33 -26.34 9.32
N GLY A 74 -6.78 -25.39 8.55
CA GLY A 74 -7.44 -24.82 7.38
C GLY A 74 -8.49 -23.73 7.64
N MET A 75 -9.46 -23.63 6.72
CA MET A 75 -10.44 -22.53 6.60
C MET A 75 -11.34 -22.36 7.82
N LYS A 76 -11.64 -23.45 8.53
CA LYS A 76 -12.48 -23.44 9.74
C LYS A 76 -11.87 -22.58 10.86
N ARG A 77 -10.54 -22.57 10.97
CA ARG A 77 -9.78 -21.76 11.93
C ARG A 77 -9.94 -20.27 11.66
N TRP A 78 -9.85 -19.88 10.40
CA TRP A 78 -9.98 -18.49 9.95
C TRP A 78 -11.39 -17.94 10.17
N ILE A 79 -12.42 -18.73 9.81
CA ILE A 79 -13.82 -18.35 10.02
C ILE A 79 -14.13 -18.20 11.52
N ARG A 80 -13.58 -19.06 12.37
CA ARG A 80 -13.76 -18.99 13.83
C ARG A 80 -13.09 -17.75 14.42
N GLY A 81 -11.83 -17.49 14.06
CA GLY A 81 -11.11 -16.29 14.52
C GLY A 81 -11.79 -15.00 14.05
N TYR A 82 -12.26 -14.97 12.81
CA TYR A 82 -12.95 -13.80 12.24
C TYR A 82 -14.25 -13.46 12.98
N LYS A 83 -15.01 -14.48 13.42
CA LYS A 83 -16.29 -14.29 14.12
C LYS A 83 -16.16 -13.67 15.51
N LYS A 84 -15.04 -13.83 16.22
CA LYS A 84 -14.87 -13.26 17.58
C LYS A 84 -14.94 -11.73 17.58
N LYS A 85 -14.33 -11.10 16.57
CA LYS A 85 -14.30 -9.64 16.41
C LYS A 85 -14.87 -9.22 15.07
N PHE A 86 -16.02 -9.80 14.70
CA PHE A 86 -16.61 -9.59 13.38
C PHE A 86 -16.80 -8.11 13.03
N VAL A 87 -17.33 -7.29 13.95
CA VAL A 87 -17.58 -5.87 13.72
C VAL A 87 -16.28 -5.09 13.47
N TRP A 88 -15.25 -5.33 14.28
CA TRP A 88 -13.96 -4.66 14.13
C TRP A 88 -13.23 -5.12 12.87
N ASN A 89 -13.18 -6.43 12.64
CA ASN A 89 -12.52 -6.98 11.46
C ASN A 89 -13.21 -6.55 10.15
N ILE A 90 -14.54 -6.39 10.13
CA ILE A 90 -15.25 -5.91 8.94
C ILE A 90 -15.02 -4.43 8.70
N PHE A 91 -14.99 -3.62 9.76
CA PHE A 91 -14.68 -2.20 9.67
C PHE A 91 -13.26 -1.99 9.13
N ASP A 92 -12.29 -2.74 9.64
CA ASP A 92 -10.90 -2.64 9.21
C ASP A 92 -10.72 -3.07 7.74
N ILE A 93 -11.42 -4.12 7.31
CA ILE A 93 -11.43 -4.55 5.89
C ILE A 93 -12.08 -3.50 5.00
N LEU A 94 -13.23 -2.94 5.42
CA LEU A 94 -13.92 -1.90 4.65
C LEU A 94 -13.06 -0.64 4.54
N TYR A 95 -12.35 -0.27 5.60
CA TYR A 95 -11.43 0.86 5.60
C TYR A 95 -10.23 0.60 4.68
N ALA A 96 -9.63 -0.60 4.74
CA ALA A 96 -8.56 -0.99 3.82
C ALA A 96 -9.03 -0.99 2.36
N LEU A 97 -10.26 -1.44 2.08
CA LEU A 97 -10.85 -1.44 0.74
C LEU A 97 -11.15 -0.01 0.26
N GLY A 98 -11.63 0.85 1.15
CA GLY A 98 -11.81 2.28 0.88
C GLY A 98 -10.49 2.97 0.56
N ALA A 99 -9.42 2.69 1.31
CA ALA A 99 -8.08 3.19 1.03
C ALA A 99 -7.54 2.69 -0.31
N ALA A 100 -7.74 1.41 -0.64
CA ALA A 100 -7.36 0.85 -1.94
C ALA A 100 -8.13 1.51 -3.10
N GLY A 101 -9.43 1.79 -2.90
CA GLY A 101 -10.25 2.52 -3.86
C GLY A 101 -9.76 3.97 -4.06
N ALA A 102 -9.50 4.69 -2.98
CA ALA A 102 -8.96 6.05 -3.02
C ALA A 102 -7.58 6.10 -3.69
N ALA A 103 -6.73 5.11 -3.46
CA ALA A 103 -5.45 4.99 -4.13
C ALA A 103 -5.59 4.74 -5.64
N GLY A 104 -6.50 3.85 -6.04
CA GLY A 104 -6.79 3.61 -7.46
C GLY A 104 -7.28 4.88 -8.18
N LEU A 105 -8.21 5.61 -7.56
CA LEU A 105 -8.71 6.88 -8.10
C LEU A 105 -7.62 7.96 -8.12
N GLY A 106 -6.77 8.05 -7.09
CA GLY A 106 -5.67 9.01 -7.03
C GLY A 106 -4.59 8.77 -8.10
N ILE A 107 -4.24 7.50 -8.33
CA ILE A 107 -3.34 7.10 -9.42
C ILE A 107 -3.96 7.46 -10.77
N TRP A 108 -5.24 7.12 -10.99
CA TRP A 108 -5.94 7.41 -12.23
C TRP A 108 -6.03 8.92 -12.52
N ALA A 109 -6.37 9.72 -11.51
CA ALA A 109 -6.46 11.17 -11.64
C ALA A 109 -5.08 11.79 -11.97
N SER A 110 -4.01 11.32 -11.33
CA SER A 110 -2.65 11.81 -11.56
C SER A 110 -2.18 11.48 -12.99
N VAL A 111 -2.37 10.24 -13.44
CA VAL A 111 -1.99 9.80 -14.79
C VAL A 111 -2.79 10.54 -15.87
N THR A 112 -4.09 10.72 -15.67
CA THR A 112 -4.94 11.45 -16.63
C THR A 112 -4.54 12.92 -16.73
N SER A 113 -4.17 13.54 -15.61
CA SER A 113 -3.70 14.93 -15.56
C SER A 113 -2.36 15.09 -16.27
N MET A 114 -1.43 14.15 -16.07
CA MET A 114 -0.16 14.12 -16.80
C MET A 114 -0.38 13.98 -18.30
N HIS A 115 -1.25 13.07 -18.73
CA HIS A 115 -1.55 12.86 -20.15
C HIS A 115 -2.09 14.13 -20.83
N LYS A 116 -3.03 14.83 -20.19
CA LYS A 116 -3.54 16.12 -20.69
C LYS A 116 -2.46 17.18 -20.78
N GLN A 117 -1.58 17.26 -19.78
CA GLN A 117 -0.49 18.23 -19.78
C GLN A 117 0.52 17.99 -20.90
N PHE A 118 0.82 16.74 -21.23
CA PHE A 118 1.66 16.41 -22.39
C PHE A 118 0.98 16.69 -23.73
N ALA A 119 -0.35 16.63 -23.79
CA ALA A 119 -1.11 16.92 -25.01
C ALA A 119 -1.26 18.43 -25.28
N GLU A 120 -1.42 19.23 -24.21
CA GLU A 120 -1.66 20.67 -24.31
C GLU A 120 -0.35 21.48 -24.32
N ASN A 121 0.71 21.01 -23.67
CA ASN A 121 2.00 21.71 -23.65
C ASN A 121 2.96 21.15 -24.70
N SER A 122 3.54 22.04 -25.52
CA SER A 122 4.68 21.74 -26.39
C SER A 122 6.02 21.68 -25.63
N LEU A 123 5.98 21.63 -24.31
CA LEU A 123 7.16 21.50 -23.46
C LEU A 123 7.72 20.09 -23.64
N ALA A 124 8.70 19.97 -24.55
CA ALA A 124 9.46 18.74 -24.68
C ALA A 124 10.15 18.44 -23.33
N PRO A 125 10.02 17.24 -22.75
CA PRO A 125 10.89 16.87 -21.65
C PRO A 125 12.35 16.94 -22.12
N PHE A 126 13.26 17.33 -21.21
CA PHE A 126 14.69 17.54 -21.50
C PHE A 126 15.06 18.75 -22.39
N THR A 127 14.38 19.89 -22.28
CA THR A 127 14.85 21.14 -22.94
C THR A 127 15.91 21.88 -22.11
N CYS A 128 16.80 22.58 -22.79
CA CYS A 128 17.74 23.53 -22.19
C CYS A 128 17.14 24.94 -22.00
N ALA A 129 15.87 25.15 -22.37
CA ALA A 129 15.17 26.42 -22.19
C ALA A 129 14.49 26.45 -20.81
N ASN A 130 14.75 27.52 -20.06
CA ASN A 130 14.18 27.73 -18.74
C ASN A 130 12.64 27.83 -18.84
N PRO A 131 11.86 26.97 -18.15
CA PRO A 131 10.40 27.08 -18.14
C PRO A 131 9.88 28.33 -17.41
N ALA A 132 10.74 29.06 -16.70
CA ALA A 132 10.41 30.32 -16.02
C ALA A 132 10.75 31.61 -16.81
N GLY A 133 11.39 31.49 -17.99
CA GLY A 133 12.05 32.64 -18.65
C GLY A 133 13.43 32.88 -18.08
#